data_AF-A0A9E0Z5J4-F1
#
_entry.id   AF-A0A9E0Z5J4-F1
#
_cell.length_a   1.000
_cell.length_b   1.000
_cell.length_c   1.000
_cell.angle_alpha   90.00
_cell.angle_beta   90.00
_cell.angle_gamma   90.00
#
_symmetry.space_group_name_H-M   'P 1'
#
loop_
_entity.id
_entity.type
_entity.pdbx_description
1 polymer ?
#
loop_
_entity_poly.entity_id
_entity_poly.type
_entity_poly.pdbx_seq_one_letter_code
_entity_poly.pdbx_strand_id
1 'polypeptide(L)' 'MTIKQIRDYTALVRRRSELVLCSGRSWKPEYTGELARIDNEIVRLRTEMLGDKPNVL' A
#
# COMPACT_ATOMS: atom_id res chain seq x y z
N MET A 1 -11.89 8.50 -8.96
CA MET A 1 -10.42 8.38 -8.85
C MET A 1 -9.75 9.63 -9.38
N THR A 2 -8.94 10.32 -8.57
CA THR A 2 -8.19 11.52 -8.98
C THR A 2 -6.75 11.17 -9.39
N ILE A 3 -6.08 12.03 -10.16
CA ILE A 3 -4.64 11.87 -10.51
C ILE A 3 -3.78 11.74 -9.25
N LYS A 4 -4.10 12.53 -8.21
CA LYS A 4 -3.42 12.46 -6.91
C LYS A 4 -3.55 11.07 -6.28
N GLN A 5 -4.76 10.52 -6.21
CA GLN A 5 -5.00 9.17 -5.67
C GLN A 5 -4.24 8.09 -6.45
N ILE A 6 -4.21 8.17 -7.78
CA ILE A 6 -3.47 7.21 -8.63
C ILE A 6 -1.97 7.26 -8.33
N ARG A 7 -1.41 8.47 -8.28
CA ARG A 7 0.01 8.70 -7.98
C ARG A 7 0.37 8.16 -6.60
N ASP A 8 -0.41 8.51 -5.59
CA ASP A 8 -0.15 8.15 -4.20
C ASP A 8 -0.30 6.63 -4.00
N TYR A 9 -1.34 6.01 -4.58
CA TYR A 9 -1.52 4.54 -4.58
C TYR A 9 -0.34 3.80 -5.24
N THR A 10 0.09 4.27 -6.41
CA THR A 10 1.19 3.65 -7.16
C THR A 10 2.50 3.73 -6.39
N ALA A 11 2.77 4.87 -5.72
CA ALA A 11 3.96 5.03 -4.88
C ALA A 11 3.97 4.05 -3.70
N LEU A 12 2.82 3.86 -3.04
CA LEU A 12 2.67 2.92 -1.93
C LEU A 12 2.89 1.47 -2.36
N VAL A 13 2.23 1.04 -3.44
CA VAL A 13 2.38 -0.34 -3.96
C VAL A 13 3.82 -0.62 -4.39
N ARG A 14 4.49 0.37 -5.00
CA ARG A 14 5.91 0.27 -5.34
C ARG A 14 6.76 0.08 -4.09
N ARG A 15 6.60 0.94 -3.08
CA ARG A 15 7.38 0.87 -1.84
C ARG A 15 7.15 -0.44 -1.10
N ARG A 16 5.90 -0.91 -1.06
CA ARG A 16 5.54 -2.22 -0.51
C ARG A 16 6.33 -3.35 -1.19
N SER A 17 6.37 -3.33 -2.52
CA SER A 17 7.08 -4.33 -3.33
C SER A 17 8.59 -4.29 -3.07
N GLU A 18 9.18 -3.10 -2.97
CA GLU A 18 10.60 -2.93 -2.61
C GLU A 18 10.90 -3.52 -1.22
N LEU A 19 10.05 -3.26 -0.22
CA LEU A 19 10.22 -3.83 1.11
C LEU A 19 10.16 -5.36 1.08
N VAL A 20 9.11 -5.94 0.50
CA VAL A 20 8.88 -7.40 0.53
C VAL A 20 9.88 -8.15 -0.34
N LEU A 21 10.14 -7.66 -1.56
CA LEU A 21 10.92 -8.41 -2.55
C LEU A 21 12.42 -8.12 -2.48
N CYS A 22 12.81 -6.90 -2.10
CA CYS A 22 14.21 -6.49 -2.15
C CYS A 22 14.89 -6.52 -0.77
N SER A 23 14.13 -6.57 0.33
CA SER A 23 14.75 -6.52 1.66
C SER A 23 15.16 -7.88 2.20
N GLY A 24 14.54 -9.00 1.80
CA GLY A 24 14.97 -10.38 2.13
C GLY A 24 15.81 -10.54 3.41
N ARG A 25 17.12 -10.76 3.24
CA ARG A 25 18.10 -10.88 4.36
C ARG A 25 18.54 -9.55 4.99
N SER A 26 18.37 -8.45 4.27
CA SER A 26 18.60 -7.07 4.72
C SER A 26 17.38 -6.46 5.43
N TRP A 27 16.41 -7.28 5.83
CA TRP A 27 15.22 -6.82 6.55
C TRP A 27 15.63 -6.13 7.84
N LYS A 28 15.12 -4.92 8.05
CA LYS A 28 15.31 -4.18 9.30
C LYS A 28 14.02 -4.18 10.11
N PRO A 29 14.09 -4.18 11.46
CA PRO A 29 12.89 -4.18 12.31
C PRO A 29 11.92 -3.03 11.99
N GLU A 30 12.43 -1.87 11.56
CA GLU A 30 11.61 -0.70 11.25
C GLU A 30 10.72 -0.92 10.01
N TYR A 31 11.11 -1.82 9.11
CA TYR A 31 10.33 -2.15 7.90
C TYR A 31 9.01 -2.83 8.22
N THR A 32 8.89 -3.50 9.38
CA THR A 32 7.62 -4.08 9.82
C THR A 32 6.58 -3.00 10.08
N GLY A 33 6.97 -1.93 10.78
CA GLY A 33 6.09 -0.80 11.05
C GLY A 33 5.77 0.01 9.79
N GLU A 34 6.77 0.18 8.92
CA GLU A 34 6.58 0.83 7.61
C GLU A 34 5.60 0.04 6.74
N LEU A 35 5.77 -1.28 6.63
CA LEU A 35 4.93 -2.15 5.82
C LEU A 35 3.46 -2.13 6.30
N ALA A 36 3.24 -2.22 7.62
CA ALA A 36 1.89 -2.16 8.19
C ALA A 36 1.19 -0.82 7.88
N ARG A 37 1.93 0.30 7.94
CA ARG A 37 1.40 1.62 7.54
C ARG A 37 1.04 1.66 6.06
N ILE A 38 1.90 1.13 5.19
CA ILE A 38 1.67 1.10 3.74
C ILE A 38 0.42 0.27 3.42
N ASP A 39 0.27 -0.90 4.04
CA ASP A 39 -0.88 -1.77 3.82
C ASP A 39 -2.20 -1.08 4.21
N ASN A 40 -2.24 -0.42 5.36
CA ASN A 40 -3.40 0.35 5.80
C ASN A 40 -3.75 1.50 4.84
N GLU A 41 -2.74 2.20 4.34
CA GLU A 41 -2.94 3.33 3.41
C GLU A 41 -3.45 2.86 2.03
N ILE A 42 -2.94 1.73 1.54
CA ILE A 42 -3.41 1.08 0.31
C ILE A 42 -4.89 0.69 0.43
N VAL A 43 -5.29 0.11 1.58
CA VAL A 43 -6.69 -0.24 1.84
C VAL A 43 -7.56 1.01 1.87
N ARG A 44 -7.15 2.05 2.61
CA ARG A 44 -7.90 3.32 2.69
C ARG A 44 -8.11 3.93 1.30
N LEU A 45 -7.03 4.05 0.52
CA LEU A 45 -7.11 4.60 -0.83
C LEU A 45 -7.98 3.74 -1.75
N ARG A 46 -7.93 2.41 -1.67
CA ARG A 46 -8.86 1.55 -2.42
C ARG A 46 -10.31 1.84 -2.08
N THR A 47 -10.64 1.94 -0.79
CA THR A 47 -12.00 2.27 -0.35
C THR A 47 -12.44 3.63 -0.88
N GLU A 48 -11.58 4.66 -0.79
CA GLU A 48 -11.86 5.99 -1.34
C GLU A 48 -12.02 5.99 -2.87
N MET A 49 -11.25 5.16 -3.57
CA MET A 49 -11.23 5.10 -5.03
C MET A 49 -12.40 4.31 -5.61
N LEU A 50 -12.83 3.25 -4.93
CA LEU A 50 -13.90 2.35 -5.37
C LEU A 50 -15.30 2.79 -4.89
N GLY A 51 -15.35 3.66 -3.87
CA GLY A 51 -16.58 3.92 -3.12
C GLY A 51 -17.02 2.68 -2.33
N ASP A 52 -17.98 2.82 -1.43
CA ASP A 52 -18.51 1.75 -0.57
C ASP A 52 -19.30 0.70 -1.40
N LYS A 53 -18.62 0.00 -2.31
CA LYS A 53 -19.14 -1.18 -2.96
C LYS A 53 -18.79 -2.37 -2.07
N PRO A 54 -19.79 -3.08 -1.51
CA PRO A 54 -19.52 -4.27 -0.74
C PRO A 54 -18.71 -5.22 -1.61
N ASN A 55 -17.63 -5.73 -1.04
CA ASN A 55 -16.77 -6.71 -1.67
C ASN A 55 -17.60 -7.98 -1.83
N VAL A 56 -18.26 -8.14 -2.98
CA VAL A 56 -18.90 -9.40 -3.36
C VAL A 56 -17.77 -10.31 -3.83
N LEU A 57 -17.25 -11.10 -2.88
CA LEU A 57 -16.48 -12.31 -3.13
C LEU A 57 -17.30 -13.50 -2.67
#